data_AF-Q5BRU4-F1
#
_entry.id   AF-Q5BRU4-F1
#
_cell.length_a   1.000
_cell.length_b   1.000
_cell.length_c   1.000
_cell.angle_alpha   90.00
_cell.angle_beta   90.00
_cell.angle_gamma   90.00
#
_symmetry.space_group_name_H-M   'P 1'
#
loop_
_entity.id
_entity.type
_entity.pdbx_description
1 polymer ?
#
loop_
_entity_poly.entity_id
_entity_poly.type
_entity_poly.pdbx_seq_one_letter_code
_entity_poly.pdbx_strand_id
1 'polypeptide(L)'
;MPYVEAFRQMLFRVGSVNFCCVHVSLVPQLQSVGEPKTKPTQASVRELRACGLHPDLLMCRCNSPLPSSVINKISLFSQVAVERVI
;
A
#
# COMPACT_ATOMS: atom_id res chain seq x y z
N MET A 1 -4.86 14.24 10.68
CA MET A 1 -3.42 14.25 10.30
C MET A 1 -3.18 15.42 9.36
N PRO A 2 -2.55 16.51 9.80
CA PRO A 2 -2.43 17.75 9.00
C PRO A 2 -1.65 17.54 7.69
N TYR A 3 -0.60 16.73 7.68
CA TYR A 3 0.19 16.47 6.47
C TYR A 3 -0.59 15.70 5.39
N VAL A 4 -1.32 14.66 5.80
CA VAL A 4 -2.12 13.85 4.86
C VAL A 4 -3.21 14.70 4.19
N GLU A 5 -3.86 15.57 4.96
CA GLU A 5 -4.86 16.50 4.43
C GLU A 5 -4.25 17.54 3.49
N ALA A 6 -3.06 18.06 3.80
CA ALA A 6 -2.34 18.98 2.92
C ALA A 6 -2.02 18.33 1.56
N PHE A 7 -1.55 17.08 1.56
CA PHE A 7 -1.30 16.34 0.31
C PHE A 7 -2.58 15.99 -0.44
N ARG A 8 -3.67 15.66 0.26
CA ARG A 8 -4.98 15.44 -0.36
C ARG A 8 -5.45 16.69 -1.10
N GLN A 9 -5.32 17.87 -0.48
CA GLN A 9 -5.65 19.14 -1.14
C GLN A 9 -4.71 19.45 -2.31
N MET A 10 -3.42 19.14 -2.19
CA MET A 10 -2.46 19.29 -3.28
C MET A 10 -2.85 18.43 -4.49
N LEU A 11 -3.21 17.16 -4.28
CA LEU A 11 -3.69 16.27 -5.35
C LEU A 11 -4.86 16.90 -6.13
N PHE A 12 -5.84 17.49 -5.44
CA PHE A 12 -6.95 18.18 -6.11
C PHE A 12 -6.52 19.41 -6.92
N ARG A 13 -5.50 20.13 -6.47
CA ARG A 13 -5.01 21.35 -7.15
C ARG A 13 -4.17 21.05 -8.38
N VAL A 14 -3.32 20.03 -8.34
CA VAL A 14 -2.36 19.72 -9.43
C VAL A 14 -2.87 18.63 -10.38
N GLY A 15 -3.87 17.85 -9.95
CA GLY A 15 -4.41 16.72 -10.69
C GLY A 15 -3.57 15.45 -10.56
N SER A 16 -4.16 14.29 -10.89
CA SER A 16 -3.54 12.97 -10.74
C SER A 16 -2.33 12.73 -11.64
N VAL A 17 -2.21 13.45 -12.76
CA VAL A 17 -1.04 13.33 -13.67
C VAL A 17 0.21 13.98 -13.07
N ASN A 18 0.04 14.94 -12.16
CA ASN A 18 1.13 15.69 -11.52
C ASN A 18 1.35 15.30 -10.06
N PHE A 19 0.77 14.18 -9.61
CA PHE A 19 0.85 13.71 -8.23
C PHE A 19 1.01 12.19 -8.21
N CYS A 20 1.86 11.67 -7.33
CA CYS A 20 2.05 10.23 -7.14
C CYS A 20 2.10 9.91 -5.64
N CYS A 21 1.28 8.96 -5.21
CA CYS A 21 1.24 8.43 -3.85
C CYS A 21 1.93 7.06 -3.80
N VAL A 22 3.11 7.02 -3.17
CA VAL A 22 3.82 5.76 -2.89
C VAL A 22 3.60 5.39 -1.43
N HIS A 23 2.88 4.30 -1.20
CA HIS A 23 2.61 3.80 0.15
C HIS A 23 3.59 2.69 0.51
N VAL A 24 4.32 2.84 1.61
CA VAL A 24 5.26 1.82 2.09
C VAL A 24 4.64 1.07 3.26
N SER A 25 4.62 -0.25 3.18
CA SER A 25 4.06 -1.11 4.22
C SER A 25 4.93 -2.32 4.49
N LEU A 26 4.92 -2.80 5.74
CA LEU A 26 5.63 -4.01 6.13
C LEU A 26 4.73 -5.23 5.98
N VAL A 27 5.23 -6.25 5.28
CA VAL A 27 4.65 -7.59 5.21
C VAL A 27 5.49 -8.50 6.12
N PRO A 28 5.11 -8.66 7.41
CA PRO A 28 5.90 -9.44 8.35
C PRO A 28 5.77 -10.93 8.08
N GLN A 29 6.86 -11.65 8.30
CA GLN A 29 6.91 -13.11 8.30
C GLN A 29 7.46 -13.56 9.66
N LEU A 30 6.60 -14.16 10.47
CA LEU A 30 6.99 -14.71 11.78
C LEU A 30 7.77 -16.00 11.56
N GLN A 31 8.96 -16.11 12.15
CA GLN A 31 9.81 -17.29 12.02
C GLN A 31 9.12 -18.58 12.47
N SER A 32 8.20 -18.49 13.44
CA SER A 32 7.45 -19.64 13.97
C SER A 32 6.40 -20.21 13.01
N VAL A 33 5.89 -19.40 12.07
CA VAL A 33 4.81 -19.79 11.14
C VAL A 33 5.32 -19.89 9.70
N GLY A 34 6.36 -19.14 9.36
CA GLY A 34 6.96 -19.13 8.01
C GLY A 34 6.10 -18.47 6.93
N GLU A 35 4.86 -18.06 7.22
CA GLU A 35 3.94 -17.47 6.24
C GLU A 35 3.92 -15.93 6.31
N PRO A 36 4.11 -15.23 5.18
CA PRO A 36 3.94 -13.77 5.11
C PRO A 36 2.51 -13.34 5.46
N LYS A 37 2.36 -12.33 6.32
CA LYS A 37 1.04 -11.83 6.75
C LYS A 37 0.70 -10.52 6.03
N THR A 38 -0.37 -10.55 5.22
CA THR A 38 -0.81 -9.41 4.40
C THR A 38 -1.79 -8.47 5.12
N LYS A 39 -2.40 -8.90 6.23
CA LYS A 39 -3.41 -8.11 6.96
C LYS A 39 -2.92 -6.71 7.41
N PRO A 40 -1.68 -6.54 7.94
CA PRO A 40 -1.19 -5.21 8.31
C PRO A 40 -1.15 -4.24 7.11
N THR A 41 -0.71 -4.72 5.94
CA THR A 41 -0.70 -3.93 4.71
C THR A 41 -2.11 -3.55 4.26
N GLN A 42 -3.06 -4.48 4.35
CA GLN A 42 -4.46 -4.22 4.01
C GLN A 42 -5.08 -3.15 4.91
N ALA A 43 -4.84 -3.22 6.23
CA ALA A 43 -5.31 -2.22 7.18
C ALA A 43 -4.70 -0.84 6.91
N SER A 44 -3.39 -0.80 6.65
CA SER A 44 -2.66 0.44 6.38
C SER A 44 -3.16 1.13 5.10
N VAL A 45 -3.41 0.39 4.02
CA VAL A 45 -4.00 0.95 2.79
C VAL A 45 -5.44 1.45 3.02
N ARG A 46 -6.22 0.73 3.84
CA ARG A 46 -7.58 1.17 4.20
C ARG A 46 -7.57 2.50 4.95
N GLU A 47 -6.65 2.68 5.89
CA GLU A 47 -6.49 3.94 6.64
C GLU A 47 -6.06 5.09 5.74
N LEU A 48 -5.12 4.86 4.82
CA LEU A 48 -4.69 5.87 3.83
C LEU A 48 -5.87 6.35 2.98
N ARG A 49 -6.70 5.41 2.51
CA ARG A 49 -7.91 5.70 1.73
C ARG A 49 -8.99 6.40 2.52
N ALA A 50 -9.17 6.05 3.78
CA ALA A 50 -10.08 6.78 4.68
C ALA A 50 -9.67 8.25 4.82
N CYS A 51 -8.39 8.57 4.65
CA CYS A 51 -7.90 9.95 4.58
C CYS A 51 -8.01 10.60 3.19
N GLY A 52 -8.58 9.92 2.19
CA GLY A 52 -8.80 10.45 0.85
C GLY A 52 -7.59 10.37 -0.10
N LEU A 53 -6.53 9.63 0.26
CA LEU A 53 -5.41 9.33 -0.62
C LEU A 53 -5.48 7.88 -1.09
N HIS A 54 -5.21 7.64 -2.37
CA HIS A 54 -5.15 6.31 -2.94
C HIS A 54 -3.70 6.03 -3.34
N PRO A 55 -3.13 4.87 -2.99
CA PRO A 55 -1.77 4.53 -3.39
C PRO A 55 -1.73 4.26 -4.89
N ASP A 56 -0.85 4.97 -5.59
CA ASP A 56 -0.47 4.66 -6.96
C ASP A 56 0.47 3.47 -7.00
N LEU A 57 1.40 3.41 -6.04
CA LEU A 57 2.33 2.31 -5.83
C LEU A 57 2.28 1.82 -4.38
N LEU A 58 2.40 0.52 -4.19
CA LEU A 58 2.46 -0.12 -2.88
C LEU A 58 3.79 -0.85 -2.72
N MET A 59 4.66 -0.31 -1.88
CA MET A 59 5.98 -0.86 -1.58
C MET A 59 5.89 -1.78 -0.36
N CYS A 60 5.97 -3.09 -0.59
CA CYS A 60 5.88 -4.15 0.39
C CYS A 60 7.27 -4.54 0.92
N ARG A 61 7.67 -3.93 2.03
CA ARG A 61 8.88 -4.34 2.74
C ARG A 61 8.71 -5.72 3.35
N CYS A 62 9.68 -6.59 3.12
CA CYS A 62 9.68 -7.98 3.59
C CYS A 62 11.11 -8.47 3.83
N ASN A 63 11.26 -9.54 4.63
CA ASN A 63 12.56 -10.13 4.93
C ASN A 63 13.00 -11.17 3.89
N SER A 64 12.05 -11.68 3.10
CA SER A 64 12.27 -12.65 2.03
C SER A 64 11.35 -12.30 0.85
N PRO A 65 11.71 -12.70 -0.39
CA PRO A 65 10.88 -12.43 -1.57
C PRO A 65 9.44 -12.95 -1.38
N LEU A 66 8.46 -12.10 -1.66
CA LEU A 66 7.06 -12.49 -1.54
C LEU A 66 6.66 -13.43 -2.69
N PRO A 67 5.97 -14.54 -2.40
CA PRO A 67 5.44 -15.40 -3.45
C PRO A 67 4.31 -14.68 -4.20
N SER A 68 4.12 -15.02 -5.47
CA SER A 68 3.13 -14.38 -6.35
C SER A 68 1.71 -14.44 -5.79
N SER A 69 1.37 -15.52 -5.05
CA SER A 69 0.09 -15.66 -4.37
C SER A 69 -0.16 -14.59 -3.31
N VAL A 70 0.89 -14.19 -2.57
CA VAL A 70 0.83 -13.12 -1.56
C VAL A 70 0.69 -11.77 -2.23
N ILE A 71 1.43 -11.51 -3.31
CA ILE A 71 1.34 -10.27 -4.10
C ILE A 71 -0.07 -10.11 -4.68
N ASN A 72 -0.62 -11.16 -5.31
CA ASN A 72 -1.98 -11.16 -5.85
C ASN A 72 -3.03 -10.91 -4.77
N LYS A 73 -2.84 -11.49 -3.58
CA LYS A 73 -3.72 -11.26 -2.43
C LYS A 73 -3.64 -9.80 -1.97
N ILE A 74 -2.44 -9.23 -1.85
CA ILE A 74 -2.27 -7.82 -1.50
C ILE A 74 -3.00 -6.95 -2.53
N SER A 75 -2.70 -7.13 -3.82
CA SER A 75 -3.33 -6.42 -4.93
C SER A 75 -4.87 -6.45 -4.86
N LEU A 76 -5.47 -7.63 -4.67
CA LEU A 76 -6.91 -7.80 -4.60
C LEU A 76 -7.54 -7.04 -3.42
N PHE A 77 -6.97 -7.17 -2.22
CA PHE A 77 -7.53 -6.56 -1.01
C PHE A 77 -7.20 -5.07 -0.89
N SER A 78 -6.07 -4.64 -1.45
CA SER A 78 -5.67 -3.23 -1.49
C SER A 78 -6.21 -2.52 -2.73
N GLN A 79 -6.89 -3.19 -3.66
CA GLN A 79 -7.34 -2.65 -4.97
C GLN A 79 -6.26 -1.82 -5.67
N VAL A 80 -5.04 -2.34 -5.70
CA VAL A 80 -3.90 -1.78 -6.45
C VAL A 80 -3.55 -2.82 -7.50
N ALA A 81 -3.31 -2.43 -8.76
CA ALA A 81 -2.94 -3.38 -9.80
C ALA A 81 -1.69 -4.18 -9.40
N VAL A 82 -1.63 -5.47 -9.77
CA VAL A 82 -0.52 -6.37 -9.37
C VAL A 82 0.84 -5.80 -9.73
N GLU A 83 0.97 -5.22 -10.92
CA GLU A 83 2.17 -4.54 -11.44
C GLU A 83 2.62 -3.31 -10.63
N ARG A 84 1.76 -2.80 -9.75
CA ARG A 84 2.03 -1.65 -8.87
C ARG A 84 2.29 -2.06 -7.42
N VAL A 85 2.29 -3.36 -7.12
CA VAL A 85 2.72 -3.93 -5.85
C VAL A 85 4.17 -4.37 -6.01
N ILE A 86 5.08 -3.71 -5.29
CA ILE A 86 6.54 -3.85 -5.42
C ILE A 86 7.12 -4.41 -4.14
#